data_AF-A0A2V1BY86-F1
#
_entry.id   AF-A0A2V1BY86-F1
#
_cell.length_a   1.000
_cell.length_b   1.000
_cell.length_c   1.000
_cell.angle_alpha   90.00
_cell.angle_beta   90.00
_cell.angle_gamma   90.00
#
_symmetry.space_group_name_H-M   'P 1'
#
loop_
_entity.id
_entity.type
_entity.pdbx_description
1 polymer ?
#
loop_
_entity_poly.entity_id
_entity_poly.type
_entity_poly.pdbx_seq_one_letter_code
_entity_poly.pdbx_strand_id
1 'polypeptide(L)'
;MPANHAAYLVEAKSFPLEIREAPYPSPEPNTVTYAVLPLKYPLILGSDAAGEVVEVGRGVTNVTKSQRIIGYCAGTGTGDSRYSGFQEYTIIPANALAPIPASLSYEQGAVLPLALCTAAAGLYQEDHLNISPRPSRRNNLEVQF
;
A
#
# COMPACT_ATOMS: atom_id res chain seq x y z
N MET A 1 26.15 -4.36 19.08
CA MET A 1 25.29 -4.11 17.90
C MET A 1 23.85 -4.36 18.32
N PRO A 2 22.85 -3.62 17.81
CA PRO A 2 21.46 -3.93 18.12
C PRO A 2 21.09 -5.33 17.62
N ALA A 3 20.18 -6.00 18.32
CA ALA A 3 19.64 -7.29 17.88
C ALA A 3 18.87 -7.10 16.57
N ASN A 4 19.05 -8.00 15.61
CA ASN A 4 18.31 -8.00 14.36
C ASN A 4 17.38 -9.22 14.31
N HIS A 5 16.16 -9.00 13.84
CA HIS A 5 15.17 -10.07 13.64
C HIS A 5 14.60 -9.91 12.23
N ALA A 6 14.37 -11.02 11.55
CA ALA A 6 13.85 -11.02 10.19
C ALA A 6 12.73 -12.06 10.02
N ALA A 7 11.87 -11.83 9.03
CA ALA A 7 10.90 -12.81 8.57
C ALA A 7 11.58 -13.75 7.57
N TYR A 8 11.78 -15.01 7.98
CA TYR A 8 12.43 -16.04 7.17
C TYR A 8 11.41 -16.86 6.38
N LEU A 9 11.75 -17.13 5.12
CA LEU A 9 11.27 -18.31 4.42
C LEU A 9 12.21 -19.46 4.81
N VAL A 10 11.71 -20.39 5.62
CA VAL A 10 12.56 -21.43 6.23
C VAL A 10 12.85 -22.58 5.27
N GLU A 11 11.93 -22.87 4.36
CA GLU A 11 12.05 -23.85 3.28
C GLU A 11 11.40 -23.35 1.99
N ALA A 12 11.78 -23.90 0.83
CA ALA A 12 11.20 -23.52 -0.45
C ALA A 12 9.67 -23.72 -0.44
N LYS A 13 8.92 -22.67 -0.77
CA LYS A 13 7.44 -22.65 -0.78
C LYS A 13 6.78 -22.89 0.61
N SER A 14 7.53 -22.73 1.71
CA SER A 14 6.96 -22.81 3.05
C SER A 14 6.10 -21.58 3.39
N PHE A 15 5.05 -21.82 4.17
CA PHE A 15 4.23 -20.79 4.80
C PHE A 15 3.77 -21.30 6.17
N PRO A 16 3.64 -20.44 7.19
CA PRO A 16 3.90 -18.99 7.18
C PRO A 16 5.40 -18.63 7.22
N LEU A 17 5.73 -17.35 7.03
CA LEU A 17 7.05 -16.82 7.35
C LEU A 17 7.28 -16.90 8.87
N GLU A 18 8.52 -17.15 9.29
CA GLU A 18 8.88 -17.20 10.70
C GLU A 18 9.77 -16.02 11.10
N ILE A 19 9.41 -15.34 12.19
CA ILE A 19 10.27 -14.30 12.78
C ILE A 19 11.36 -14.99 13.60
N ARG A 20 12.63 -14.80 13.22
CA ARG A 20 13.80 -15.36 13.91
C ARG A 20 14.88 -14.30 14.08
N GLU A 21 15.80 -14.52 15.02
CA GLU A 21 17.04 -13.73 15.06
C GLU A 21 17.79 -13.86 13.73
N ALA A 22 18.31 -12.73 13.27
CA ALA A 22 19.09 -12.61 12.06
C ALA A 22 20.44 -11.95 12.39
N PRO A 23 21.52 -12.26 11.67
CA PRO A 23 22.76 -11.51 11.79
C PRO A 23 22.53 -10.01 11.56
N TYR A 24 23.18 -9.15 12.36
CA TYR A 24 23.16 -7.72 12.11
C TYR A 24 23.93 -7.42 10.81
N PRO A 25 23.30 -6.83 9.78
CA PRO A 25 23.99 -6.50 8.54
C PRO A 25 24.91 -5.29 8.81
N SER A 26 26.20 -5.54 9.02
CA SER A 26 27.19 -4.46 9.18
C SER A 26 27.48 -3.84 7.81
N PRO A 27 27.58 -2.50 7.70
CA PRO A 27 27.80 -1.86 6.41
C PRO A 27 29.24 -2.10 5.92
N GLU A 28 29.38 -2.44 4.64
CA GLU A 28 30.63 -2.40 3.87
C GLU A 28 30.97 -0.95 3.46
N PRO A 29 32.21 -0.66 2.97
CA PRO A 29 32.54 0.66 2.45
C PRO A 29 31.54 1.17 1.41
N ASN A 30 31.11 2.43 1.55
CA ASN A 30 30.06 3.08 0.73
C ASN A 30 28.64 2.50 0.88
N THR A 31 28.34 1.81 1.98
CA THR A 31 26.98 1.33 2.29
C THR A 31 26.51 1.85 3.65
N VAL A 32 25.19 1.81 3.89
CA VAL A 32 24.58 2.20 5.16
C VAL A 32 23.65 1.10 5.65
N THR A 33 23.73 0.79 6.94
CA THR A 33 22.69 0.03 7.63
C THR A 33 21.72 1.03 8.23
N TYR A 34 20.47 0.98 7.79
CA TYR A 34 19.41 1.82 8.31
C TYR A 34 18.39 0.96 9.04
N ALA A 35 17.76 1.52 10.07
CA ALA A 35 16.61 0.88 10.69
C ALA A 35 15.43 0.95 9.71
N VAL A 36 14.90 -0.20 9.33
CA VAL A 36 13.60 -0.27 8.63
C VAL A 36 12.58 0.46 9.51
N LEU A 37 11.68 1.23 8.87
CA LEU A 37 10.62 2.07 9.45
C LEU A 37 10.28 1.72 10.91
N PRO A 38 10.13 2.69 11.84
CA PRO A 38 9.81 2.39 13.23
C PRO A 38 8.42 1.73 13.34
N LEU A 39 8.38 0.40 13.26
CA LEU A 39 7.17 -0.41 13.30
C LEU A 39 6.70 -0.55 14.75
N LYS A 40 5.39 -0.33 14.97
CA LYS A 40 4.73 -0.65 16.24
C LYS A 40 4.09 -2.02 16.14
N TYR A 41 4.47 -2.92 17.05
CA TYR A 41 3.92 -4.28 17.11
C TYR A 41 2.79 -4.39 18.16
N PRO A 42 1.81 -5.30 17.98
CA PRO A 42 1.62 -6.16 16.80
C PRO A 42 1.17 -5.37 15.55
N LEU A 43 1.54 -5.86 14.37
CA LEU A 43 1.36 -5.19 13.09
C LEU A 43 0.90 -6.19 12.02
N ILE A 44 -0.06 -5.79 11.19
CA ILE A 44 -0.35 -6.43 9.90
C ILE A 44 0.37 -5.64 8.80
N LEU A 45 1.12 -6.32 7.93
CA LEU A 45 1.84 -5.70 6.80
C LEU A 45 0.96 -5.59 5.55
N GLY A 46 1.54 -5.08 4.46
CA GLY A 46 0.91 -5.00 3.14
C GLY A 46 0.38 -3.61 2.84
N SER A 47 0.79 -3.07 1.69
CA SER A 47 0.43 -1.72 1.23
C SER A 47 -0.49 -1.70 0.02
N ASP A 48 -0.61 -2.83 -0.69
CA ASP A 48 -1.39 -2.91 -1.92
C ASP A 48 -2.44 -4.02 -1.81
N ALA A 49 -3.67 -3.71 -2.23
CA ALA A 49 -4.76 -4.66 -2.27
C ALA A 49 -5.63 -4.46 -3.51
N ALA A 50 -6.23 -5.55 -3.98
CA ALA A 50 -7.25 -5.57 -5.00
C ALA A 50 -8.38 -6.51 -4.57
N GLY A 51 -9.63 -6.12 -4.79
CA GLY A 51 -10.77 -6.93 -4.35
C GLY A 51 -12.11 -6.26 -4.65
N GLU A 52 -13.14 -6.70 -3.94
CA GLU A 52 -14.50 -6.19 -4.06
C GLU A 52 -14.93 -5.44 -2.81
N VAL A 53 -15.67 -4.34 -3.01
CA VAL A 53 -16.24 -3.57 -1.91
C VAL A 53 -17.34 -4.37 -1.23
N VAL A 54 -17.11 -4.79 0.02
CA VAL A 54 -18.11 -5.57 0.78
C VAL A 54 -19.06 -4.71 1.60
N GLU A 55 -18.61 -3.53 2.04
CA GLU A 55 -19.37 -2.56 2.81
C GLU A 55 -18.87 -1.13 2.48
N VAL A 56 -19.76 -0.15 2.66
CA VAL A 56 -19.47 1.27 2.39
C VAL A 56 -19.82 2.09 3.64
N GLY A 57 -18.87 2.89 4.11
CA GLY A 57 -19.06 3.76 5.27
C GLY A 57 -20.09 4.87 5.01
N ARG A 58 -20.70 5.40 6.08
CA ARG A 58 -21.67 6.49 6.00
C ARG A 58 -21.08 7.70 5.28
N GLY A 59 -21.81 8.21 4.28
CA GLY A 59 -21.44 9.44 3.54
C GLY A 59 -20.56 9.21 2.31
N VAL A 60 -20.08 7.98 2.07
CA VAL A 60 -19.40 7.64 0.82
C VAL A 60 -20.42 7.50 -0.30
N THR A 61 -20.20 8.20 -1.42
CA THR A 61 -21.13 8.26 -2.55
C THR A 61 -20.51 7.86 -3.89
N ASN A 62 -19.18 7.74 -3.95
CA ASN A 62 -18.41 7.50 -5.17
C ASN A 62 -18.09 6.01 -5.41
N VAL A 63 -18.55 5.12 -4.54
CA VAL A 63 -18.27 3.68 -4.57
C VAL A 63 -19.49 2.89 -4.13
N THR A 64 -19.73 1.74 -4.76
CA THR A 64 -20.84 0.84 -4.43
C THR A 64 -20.35 -0.54 -3.99
N LYS A 65 -21.18 -1.27 -3.23
CA LYS A 65 -20.96 -2.68 -2.91
C LYS A 65 -20.76 -3.52 -4.19
N SER A 66 -19.93 -4.55 -4.11
CA SER A 66 -19.50 -5.44 -5.21
C SER A 66 -18.70 -4.76 -6.32
N GLN A 67 -18.33 -3.48 -6.18
CA GLN A 67 -17.44 -2.83 -7.12
C GLN A 67 -16.01 -3.38 -6.97
N ARG A 68 -15.40 -3.74 -8.10
CA ARG A 68 -14.00 -4.18 -8.16
C ARG A 68 -13.07 -2.98 -8.05
N ILE A 69 -12.16 -2.98 -7.09
CA ILE A 69 -11.25 -1.87 -6.83
C ILE A 69 -9.82 -2.33 -6.53
N ILE A 70 -8.87 -1.42 -6.79
CA ILE A 70 -7.56 -1.44 -6.16
C ILE A 70 -7.48 -0.32 -5.11
N GLY A 71 -6.64 -0.48 -4.10
CA GLY A 71 -6.47 0.51 -3.04
C GLY A 71 -5.10 0.46 -2.37
N TYR A 72 -4.63 1.63 -1.94
CA TYR A 72 -3.43 1.76 -1.12
C TYR A 72 -3.79 1.62 0.36
N CYS A 73 -3.17 0.64 1.01
CA CYS A 73 -3.35 0.28 2.41
C CYS A 73 -2.29 1.00 3.27
N ALA A 74 -2.69 2.06 3.98
CA ALA A 74 -1.79 2.94 4.73
C ALA A 74 -1.43 2.44 6.15
N GLY A 75 -1.68 1.17 6.48
CA GLY A 75 -1.53 0.64 7.84
C GLY A 75 -0.12 0.76 8.41
N THR A 76 0.92 0.57 7.60
CA THR A 76 2.32 0.70 8.03
C THR A 76 2.71 2.14 8.36
N GLY A 77 2.20 3.12 7.61
CA GLY A 77 2.46 4.54 7.84
C GLY A 77 1.65 5.13 9.00
N THR A 78 0.42 4.64 9.20
CA THR A 78 -0.48 5.10 10.28
C THR A 78 -0.25 4.38 11.60
N GLY A 79 0.33 3.18 11.56
CA GLY A 79 0.45 2.29 12.72
C GLY A 79 -0.87 1.62 13.11
N ASP A 80 -1.90 1.67 12.26
CA ASP A 80 -3.20 1.05 12.48
C ASP A 80 -3.44 -0.10 11.49
N SER A 81 -3.41 -1.33 12.03
CA SER A 81 -3.52 -2.55 11.23
C SER A 81 -4.86 -2.73 10.52
N ARG A 82 -5.91 -1.96 10.88
CA ARG A 82 -7.20 -1.98 10.15
C ARG A 82 -7.07 -1.48 8.70
N TYR A 83 -5.99 -0.75 8.40
CA TYR A 83 -5.68 -0.19 7.09
C TYR A 83 -4.55 -0.94 6.38
N SER A 84 -4.24 -2.18 6.77
CA SER A 84 -3.16 -3.00 6.18
C SER A 84 -3.69 -3.98 5.13
N GLY A 85 -2.86 -4.40 4.17
CA GLY A 85 -3.30 -5.21 3.01
C GLY A 85 -3.20 -6.73 3.16
N PHE A 86 -2.31 -7.25 4.03
CA PHE A 86 -2.12 -8.70 4.19
C PHE A 86 -3.12 -9.32 5.17
N GLN A 87 -4.40 -9.14 4.86
CA GLN A 87 -5.56 -9.67 5.56
C GLN A 87 -6.75 -9.77 4.60
N GLU A 88 -7.80 -10.50 4.96
CA GLU A 88 -8.96 -10.73 4.08
C GLU A 88 -9.82 -9.47 3.87
N TYR A 89 -9.83 -8.55 4.84
CA TYR A 89 -10.61 -7.31 4.81
C TYR A 89 -9.78 -6.14 5.32
N THR A 90 -9.85 -5.00 4.62
CA THR A 90 -9.11 -3.79 4.99
C THR A 90 -9.96 -2.55 4.75
N ILE A 91 -9.63 -1.47 5.47
CA ILE A 91 -10.24 -0.16 5.30
C ILE A 91 -9.30 0.70 4.46
N ILE A 92 -9.84 1.39 3.46
CA ILE A 92 -9.14 2.44 2.72
C ILE A 92 -10.03 3.69 2.60
N PRO A 93 -9.45 4.90 2.51
CA PRO A 93 -10.21 6.09 2.20
C PRO A 93 -10.92 5.97 0.86
N ALA A 94 -12.18 6.43 0.77
CA ALA A 94 -12.97 6.32 -0.45
C ALA A 94 -12.41 7.13 -1.63
N ASN A 95 -11.51 8.08 -1.38
CA ASN A 95 -10.77 8.86 -2.36
C ASN A 95 -9.39 8.24 -2.72
N ALA A 96 -8.97 7.15 -2.07
CA ALA A 96 -7.68 6.49 -2.25
C ALA A 96 -7.83 5.11 -2.94
N LEU A 97 -8.78 5.01 -3.88
CA LEU A 97 -9.08 3.79 -4.63
C LEU A 97 -9.32 4.09 -6.10
N ALA A 98 -9.17 3.07 -6.94
CA ALA A 98 -9.53 3.12 -8.35
C ALA A 98 -10.30 1.86 -8.75
N PRO A 99 -11.30 1.97 -9.65
CA PRO A 99 -12.02 0.81 -10.17
C PRO A 99 -11.10 -0.06 -11.04
N ILE A 100 -11.26 -1.38 -10.95
CA ILE A 100 -10.57 -2.33 -11.84
C ILE A 100 -11.37 -2.48 -13.13
N PRO A 101 -10.81 -2.14 -14.31
CA PRO A 101 -11.43 -2.42 -15.59
C PRO A 101 -11.73 -3.91 -15.78
N ALA A 102 -12.78 -4.25 -16.54
CA ALA A 102 -13.12 -5.64 -16.83
C ALA A 102 -11.99 -6.43 -17.52
N SER A 103 -11.09 -5.73 -18.22
CA SER A 103 -9.94 -6.30 -18.92
C SER A 103 -8.75 -6.64 -18.00
N LEU A 104 -8.76 -6.24 -16.72
CA LEU A 104 -7.68 -6.49 -15.78
C LEU A 104 -8.12 -7.47 -14.68
N SER A 105 -7.23 -8.41 -14.35
CA SER A 105 -7.40 -9.32 -13.23
C SER A 105 -7.12 -8.62 -11.88
N TYR A 106 -7.47 -9.26 -10.77
CA TYR A 106 -7.16 -8.71 -9.44
C TYR A 106 -5.66 -8.71 -9.18
N GLU A 107 -4.95 -9.76 -9.60
CA GLU A 107 -3.51 -9.92 -9.45
C GLU A 107 -2.75 -8.84 -10.22
N GLN A 108 -3.21 -8.52 -11.44
CA GLN A 108 -2.67 -7.41 -12.23
C GLN A 108 -2.96 -6.04 -11.60
N GLY A 109 -4.12 -5.90 -10.95
CA GLY A 109 -4.47 -4.67 -10.24
C GLY A 109 -3.66 -4.48 -8.96
N ALA A 110 -3.44 -5.54 -8.19
CA ALA A 110 -2.83 -5.49 -6.86
C ALA A 110 -1.37 -4.99 -6.87
N VAL A 111 -0.69 -4.97 -8.00
CA VAL A 111 0.69 -4.47 -8.10
C VAL A 111 0.79 -2.96 -8.38
N LEU A 112 -0.35 -2.28 -8.55
CA LEU A 112 -0.42 -0.88 -8.99
C LEU A 112 -0.48 0.18 -7.89
N PRO A 113 -1.19 0.02 -6.75
CA PRO A 113 -1.56 1.17 -5.89
C PRO A 113 -0.37 1.99 -5.39
N LEU A 114 0.60 1.38 -4.70
CA LEU A 114 1.78 2.08 -4.19
C LEU A 114 2.63 2.67 -5.33
N ALA A 115 2.80 1.92 -6.43
CA ALA A 115 3.56 2.39 -7.59
C ALA A 115 2.93 3.66 -8.20
N LEU A 116 1.61 3.68 -8.33
CA LEU A 116 0.86 4.83 -8.84
C LEU A 116 0.92 6.02 -7.87
N CYS A 117 0.75 5.79 -6.56
CA CYS A 117 0.87 6.86 -5.56
C CYS A 117 2.27 7.48 -5.59
N THR A 118 3.31 6.65 -5.69
CA THR A 118 4.71 7.11 -5.75
C THR A 118 4.98 7.94 -7.01
N ALA A 119 4.53 7.46 -8.17
CA ALA A 119 4.67 8.19 -9.43
C ALA A 119 3.88 9.51 -9.39
N ALA A 120 2.66 9.49 -8.86
CA ALA A 120 1.83 10.68 -8.70
C ALA A 120 2.49 11.71 -7.78
N ALA A 121 3.08 11.29 -6.66
CA ALA A 121 3.81 12.19 -5.76
C ALA A 121 4.95 12.91 -6.50
N GLY A 122 5.81 12.17 -7.20
CA GLY A 122 6.94 12.76 -7.95
C GLY A 122 6.53 13.65 -9.13
N LEU A 123 5.39 13.36 -9.76
CA LEU A 123 4.88 14.17 -10.88
C LEU A 123 4.16 15.43 -10.41
N TYR A 124 3.24 15.30 -9.45
CA TYR A 124 2.22 16.30 -9.18
C TYR A 124 2.42 17.12 -7.91
N GLN A 125 3.26 16.69 -6.96
CA GLN A 125 3.49 17.49 -5.73
C GLN A 125 4.31 18.74 -6.04
N GLU A 126 4.00 19.82 -5.32
CA GLU A 126 4.64 21.14 -5.46
C GLU A 126 6.16 21.07 -5.30
N ASP A 127 6.62 20.22 -4.38
CA ASP A 127 8.03 20.04 -4.02
C ASP A 127 8.83 19.19 -5.04
N HIS A 128 8.14 18.62 -6.04
CA HIS A 128 8.73 17.76 -7.06
C HIS A 128 8.58 18.40 -8.46
N LEU A 129 8.12 17.65 -9.46
CA LEU A 129 7.99 18.18 -10.83
C LEU A 129 6.83 19.18 -10.97
N ASN A 130 5.86 19.17 -10.06
CA ASN A 130 4.70 20.05 -10.03
C ASN A 130 4.03 20.21 -11.41
N ILE A 131 3.91 19.12 -12.17
CA ILE A 131 3.19 19.17 -13.44
C ILE A 131 1.71 19.32 -13.13
N SER A 132 0.98 20.15 -13.87
CA SER A 132 -0.46 20.22 -13.66
C SER A 132 -1.10 18.91 -14.09
N PRO A 133 -1.94 18.27 -13.25
CA PRO A 133 -2.69 17.10 -13.67
C PRO A 133 -3.55 17.48 -14.87
N ARG A 134 -3.57 16.62 -15.91
CA ARG A 134 -4.47 16.85 -17.04
C ARG A 134 -5.91 16.90 -16.53
N PRO A 135 -6.74 17.85 -16.99
CA PRO A 135 -8.16 17.84 -16.66
C PRO A 135 -8.74 16.48 -17.01
N SER A 136 -9.29 15.76 -16.03
CA SER A 136 -9.94 14.49 -16.31
C SER A 136 -11.08 14.72 -17.30
N ARG A 137 -11.21 13.89 -18.33
CA ARG A 137 -12.35 13.91 -19.27
C ARG A 137 -13.71 13.61 -18.59
N ARG A 138 -13.74 13.39 -17.27
CA ARG A 138 -14.95 13.27 -16.48
C ARG A 138 -15.25 14.64 -15.85
N ASN A 139 -16.42 15.17 -16.18
CA ASN A 139 -16.99 16.43 -15.70
C ASN A 139 -16.53 16.84 -14.29
N ASN A 140 -15.98 18.04 -14.18
CA ASN A 140 -16.01 18.96 -13.03
C ASN A 140 -16.01 18.33 -11.62
N LEU A 141 -15.02 17.50 -11.29
CA LEU A 141 -14.70 17.23 -9.89
C LEU A 141 -13.20 17.47 -9.71
N GLU A 142 -12.88 18.56 -9.02
CA GLU A 142 -11.54 18.85 -8.52
C GLU A 142 -11.10 17.69 -7.64
N VAL A 143 -10.11 16.92 -8.10
CA VAL A 143 -9.32 16.08 -7.21
C VAL A 143 -8.23 16.99 -6.69
N GLN A 144 -8.45 17.54 -5.49
CA GLN A 144 -7.40 18.24 -4.75
C GLN A 144 -6.44 17.17 -4.21
N PHE A 145 -5.17 17.29 -4.58
CA PHE A 145 -4.07 16.53 -3.99
C PHE A 145 -3.65 17.18 -2.67
#